data_AF-A0A378KP98-F1
#
_entry.id   AF-A0A378KP98-F1
#
_cell.length_a   1.000
_cell.length_b   1.000
_cell.length_c   1.000
_cell.angle_alpha   90.00
_cell.angle_beta   90.00
_cell.angle_gamma   90.00
#
_symmetry.space_group_name_H-M   'P 1'
#
loop_
_entity.id
_entity.type
_entity.pdbx_description
1 polymer ?
#
loop_
_entity_poly.entity_id
_entity_poly.type
_entity_poly.pdbx_seq_one_letter_code
_entity_poly.pdbx_strand_id
1 'polypeptide(L)'
;MFFTKATLLRSRAERIIELKPISMYNMGTLRSILVAMKSIFNSFPNPSLFSLKHFRISYTLLPPIRNLIANFNQDELNVVSIACGAALELSTLELLARSRGVKINYVGCDIDPRDLKFNTRVLQKKAPAVNQAYILSDIASAPPVSVISQAHCIIWRHPEFLSDHDETPKELILDMCHILWNVLENKGEEAPILITCYDPHEMMVILELILQFCEDDLKYNLNIDTQDGRASWQNQMIDADDRDPLFNLNHQDQCQLLISQCHLKKNRANREVFLSALSKAFQNILPKIQTNEHNTPTVLLEQLDEPSLDVLREATSYINDQIRKDDNPFIKRDQLLTVLKQSYTQPEMCHPLTY
;
A
#
# COMPACT_ATOMS: atom_id res chain seq x y z
N MET A 1 -12.49 38.74 -47.86
CA MET A 1 -13.42 37.59 -48.04
C MET A 1 -12.59 36.33 -47.87
N PHE A 2 -12.79 35.49 -46.86
CA PHE A 2 -13.96 34.71 -46.41
C PHE A 2 -14.07 33.32 -47.07
N PHE A 3 -14.21 32.31 -46.19
CA PHE A 3 -14.79 30.95 -46.37
C PHE A 3 -14.11 30.01 -47.39
N THR A 4 -13.53 28.85 -47.03
CA THR A 4 -13.95 27.64 -46.27
C THR A 4 -14.82 26.63 -47.00
N LYS A 5 -14.46 25.34 -46.84
CA LYS A 5 -15.31 24.13 -46.72
C LYS A 5 -16.46 23.92 -47.74
N ALA A 6 -16.36 22.84 -48.51
CA ALA A 6 -17.34 21.73 -48.51
C ALA A 6 -16.77 20.56 -49.35
N THR A 7 -16.53 19.39 -48.76
CA THR A 7 -17.47 18.24 -48.70
C THR A 7 -17.50 17.46 -50.02
N LEU A 8 -16.73 16.37 -50.15
CA LEU A 8 -17.13 15.00 -49.78
C LEU A 8 -18.32 14.49 -50.62
N LEU A 9 -18.06 13.60 -51.61
CA LEU A 9 -18.72 12.28 -51.79
C LEU A 9 -18.68 11.74 -53.23
N ARG A 10 -18.56 10.42 -53.32
CA ARG A 10 -19.03 9.52 -54.41
C ARG A 10 -18.44 9.69 -55.82
N SER A 11 -17.52 8.79 -56.14
CA SER A 11 -17.90 7.70 -57.05
C SER A 11 -17.14 6.39 -56.77
N ARG A 12 -17.94 5.32 -56.64
CA ARG A 12 -17.79 3.95 -57.18
C ARG A 12 -16.38 3.31 -57.12
N ALA A 13 -16.07 2.35 -56.25
CA ALA A 13 -16.70 1.04 -55.94
C ALA A 13 -16.43 -0.07 -56.97
N GLU A 14 -16.36 -1.30 -56.46
CA GLU A 14 -16.30 -2.60 -57.17
C GLU A 14 -14.94 -3.05 -57.77
N ARG A 15 -14.15 -3.76 -56.95
CA ARG A 15 -13.86 -5.19 -57.17
C ARG A 15 -13.32 -5.89 -55.91
N ILE A 16 -13.99 -6.97 -55.53
CA ILE A 16 -13.54 -8.09 -54.69
C ILE A 16 -13.00 -9.17 -55.68
N ILE A 17 -12.18 -10.19 -55.40
CA ILE A 17 -11.74 -10.95 -54.20
C ILE A 17 -10.20 -11.23 -54.44
N GLU A 18 -9.31 -11.56 -53.50
CA GLU A 18 -9.27 -12.68 -52.53
C GLU A 18 -8.27 -12.45 -51.37
N LEU A 19 -8.49 -13.17 -50.26
CA LEU A 19 -7.69 -13.12 -49.03
C LEU A 19 -6.49 -14.09 -49.04
N LYS A 20 -5.28 -13.58 -48.81
CA LYS A 20 -4.11 -14.32 -48.29
C LYS A 20 -3.36 -13.45 -47.26
N PRO A 21 -2.57 -14.05 -46.35
CA PRO A 21 -2.58 -13.63 -44.94
C PRO A 21 -1.87 -12.31 -44.63
N ILE A 22 -2.26 -11.74 -43.49
CA ILE A 22 -1.81 -10.45 -42.95
C ILE A 22 -0.28 -10.40 -42.88
N SER A 23 0.30 -9.56 -43.74
CA SER A 23 1.73 -9.25 -43.76
C SER A 23 1.89 -7.73 -43.85
N MET A 24 2.59 -7.16 -42.87
CA MET A 24 3.15 -5.79 -42.90
C MET A 24 2.14 -4.64 -43.11
N TYR A 25 1.35 -4.33 -42.08
CA TYR A 25 0.89 -2.94 -41.94
C TYR A 25 2.06 -2.03 -41.54
N ASN A 26 2.13 -0.88 -42.21
CA ASN A 26 3.29 0.01 -42.21
C ASN A 26 3.63 0.60 -40.83
N MET A 27 4.87 0.44 -40.36
CA MET A 27 5.37 0.95 -39.06
C MET A 27 5.41 2.49 -38.93
N GLY A 28 4.97 3.25 -39.94
CA GLY A 28 4.96 4.72 -39.92
C GLY A 28 3.95 5.31 -38.94
N THR A 29 2.71 4.83 -38.94
CA THR A 29 1.59 5.45 -38.21
C THR A 29 1.54 5.06 -36.73
N LEU A 30 2.06 3.88 -36.38
CA LEU A 30 2.27 3.51 -34.97
C LEU A 30 3.44 4.29 -34.35
N ARG A 31 4.47 4.65 -35.14
CA ARG A 31 5.60 5.45 -34.66
C ARG A 31 5.20 6.84 -34.20
N SER A 32 4.29 7.53 -34.90
CA SER A 32 3.84 8.87 -34.48
C SER A 32 3.04 8.84 -33.17
N ILE A 33 2.22 7.80 -32.94
CA ILE A 33 1.51 7.60 -31.66
C ILE A 33 2.49 7.21 -30.55
N LEU A 34 3.43 6.28 -30.79
CA LEU A 34 4.48 5.92 -29.83
C LEU A 34 5.46 7.08 -29.52
N VAL A 35 5.71 7.98 -30.46
CA VAL A 35 6.55 9.18 -30.22
C VAL A 35 5.78 10.24 -29.43
N ALA A 36 4.48 10.41 -29.66
CA ALA A 36 3.63 11.27 -28.81
C ALA A 36 3.55 10.72 -27.37
N MET A 37 3.34 9.41 -27.20
CA MET A 37 3.36 8.76 -25.89
C MET A 37 4.75 8.83 -25.22
N LYS A 38 5.84 8.64 -25.98
CA LYS A 38 7.20 8.84 -25.44
C LYS A 38 7.48 10.29 -25.03
N SER A 39 6.91 11.29 -25.69
CA SER A 39 7.08 12.71 -25.32
C SER A 39 6.44 13.01 -23.96
N ILE A 40 5.21 12.52 -23.76
CA ILE A 40 4.43 12.75 -22.53
C ILE A 40 4.98 11.96 -21.34
N PHE A 41 5.57 10.77 -21.55
CA PHE A 41 6.11 9.93 -20.47
C PHE A 41 7.63 10.04 -20.22
N ASN A 42 8.44 10.71 -21.07
CA ASN A 42 9.89 10.88 -20.83
C ASN A 42 10.30 12.31 -20.43
N SER A 43 9.37 13.16 -20.01
CA SER A 43 9.64 14.52 -19.52
C SER A 43 9.41 14.70 -18.00
N PHE A 44 9.52 13.62 -17.23
CA PHE A 44 9.62 13.59 -15.76
C PHE A 44 10.45 12.39 -15.27
N PRO A 45 11.03 12.47 -14.07
CA PRO A 45 12.37 12.99 -13.83
C PRO A 45 13.51 12.06 -14.32
N ASN A 46 14.71 12.62 -14.48
CA ASN A 46 15.93 11.87 -14.83
C ASN A 46 16.20 10.70 -13.84
N PRO A 47 16.53 9.47 -14.30
CA PRO A 47 16.97 8.35 -13.46
C PRO A 47 18.19 8.63 -12.54
N SER A 48 18.89 9.76 -12.71
CA SER A 48 19.91 10.24 -11.78
C SER A 48 19.37 11.01 -10.56
N LEU A 49 18.13 11.48 -10.60
CA LEU A 49 17.48 12.20 -9.47
C LEU A 49 16.94 11.21 -8.43
N PHE A 50 16.32 10.13 -8.91
CA PHE A 50 15.85 9.01 -8.11
C PHE A 50 16.37 7.74 -8.76
N SER A 51 17.10 6.91 -8.01
CA SER A 51 17.60 5.64 -8.55
C SER A 51 16.45 4.80 -9.06
N LEU A 52 16.72 3.91 -10.02
CA LEU A 52 15.68 3.10 -10.68
C LEU A 52 14.71 2.43 -9.68
N LYS A 53 15.21 1.92 -8.54
CA LYS A 53 14.39 1.38 -7.42
C LYS A 53 13.38 2.40 -6.89
N HIS A 54 13.78 3.65 -6.61
CA HIS A 54 12.91 4.72 -6.11
C HIS A 54 11.85 5.16 -7.14
N PHE A 55 12.19 5.24 -8.43
CA PHE A 55 11.19 5.54 -9.48
C PHE A 55 10.09 4.48 -9.52
N ARG A 56 10.45 3.20 -9.46
CA ARG A 56 9.48 2.09 -9.45
C ARG A 56 8.60 2.08 -8.20
N ILE A 57 9.15 2.35 -7.02
CA ILE A 57 8.37 2.49 -5.77
C ILE A 57 7.47 3.73 -5.82
N SER A 58 7.92 4.83 -6.44
CA SER A 58 7.04 5.99 -6.67
C SER A 58 5.86 5.63 -7.57
N TYR A 59 6.09 4.75 -8.54
CA TYR A 59 5.08 4.32 -9.51
C TYR A 59 4.04 3.34 -8.92
N THR A 60 4.40 2.50 -7.94
CA THR A 60 3.45 1.68 -7.16
C THR A 60 2.66 2.54 -6.17
N LEU A 61 3.30 3.54 -5.54
CA LEU A 61 2.67 4.43 -4.57
C LEU A 61 1.84 5.56 -5.17
N LEU A 62 2.04 5.91 -6.44
CA LEU A 62 1.32 7.03 -7.08
C LEU A 62 -0.21 6.86 -7.07
N PRO A 63 -0.81 5.69 -7.42
CA PRO A 63 -2.25 5.49 -7.29
C PRO A 63 -2.79 5.64 -5.86
N PRO A 64 -2.31 4.92 -4.82
CA PRO A 64 -2.87 5.03 -3.48
C PRO A 64 -2.65 6.43 -2.86
N ILE A 65 -1.47 7.03 -3.03
CA ILE A 65 -1.22 8.39 -2.52
C ILE A 65 -2.08 9.42 -3.26
N ARG A 66 -2.27 9.29 -4.58
CA ARG A 66 -3.20 10.15 -5.33
C ARG A 66 -4.64 10.04 -4.80
N ASN A 67 -5.08 8.84 -4.42
CA ASN A 67 -6.42 8.61 -3.88
C ASN A 67 -6.55 9.21 -2.46
N LEU A 68 -5.54 9.02 -1.60
CA LEU A 68 -5.45 9.64 -0.27
C LEU A 68 -5.62 11.16 -0.33
N ILE A 69 -5.03 11.81 -1.36
CA ILE A 69 -5.09 13.27 -1.55
C ILE A 69 -6.08 13.72 -2.64
N ALA A 70 -7.04 12.86 -3.02
CA ALA A 70 -7.93 13.14 -4.16
C ALA A 70 -8.86 14.34 -3.90
N ASN A 71 -9.40 14.44 -2.68
CA ASN A 71 -10.32 15.50 -2.26
C ASN A 71 -9.61 16.70 -1.62
N PHE A 72 -8.27 16.72 -1.63
CA PHE A 72 -7.50 17.77 -0.96
C PHE A 72 -7.42 19.04 -1.82
N ASN A 73 -8.12 20.08 -1.39
CA ASN A 73 -8.34 21.33 -2.14
C ASN A 73 -7.67 22.57 -1.52
N GLN A 74 -6.71 22.40 -0.60
CA GLN A 74 -5.95 23.51 -0.01
C GLN A 74 -4.57 23.66 -0.68
N ASP A 75 -3.97 24.85 -0.54
CA ASP A 75 -2.64 25.16 -1.08
C ASP A 75 -1.49 24.38 -0.39
N GLU A 76 -1.73 23.86 0.82
CA GLU A 76 -0.71 23.26 1.70
C GLU A 76 -1.19 21.96 2.36
N LEU A 77 -0.53 20.84 2.06
CA LEU A 77 -0.82 19.50 2.59
C LEU A 77 0.19 19.10 3.68
N ASN A 78 -0.30 18.78 4.88
CA ASN A 78 0.51 18.19 5.95
C ASN A 78 0.40 16.66 5.93
N VAL A 79 1.50 15.97 5.59
CA VAL A 79 1.59 14.51 5.54
C VAL A 79 2.45 14.01 6.69
N VAL A 80 1.97 13.02 7.44
CA VAL A 80 2.75 12.33 8.47
C VAL A 80 3.00 10.90 8.04
N SER A 81 4.27 10.46 8.10
CA SER A 81 4.65 9.08 7.83
C SER A 81 5.08 8.38 9.11
N ILE A 82 4.43 7.25 9.39
CA ILE A 82 4.61 6.40 10.56
C ILE A 82 5.60 5.29 10.19
N ALA A 83 6.64 5.08 11.01
CA ALA A 83 7.75 4.15 10.74
C ALA A 83 8.33 4.36 9.31
N CYS A 84 8.77 5.60 9.04
CA CYS A 84 9.04 6.03 7.68
C CYS A 84 10.22 5.32 6.99
N GLY A 85 11.15 4.70 7.74
CA GLY A 85 12.36 4.05 7.24
C GLY A 85 13.10 4.92 6.23
N ALA A 86 13.35 4.41 5.02
CA ALA A 86 13.95 5.15 3.90
C ALA A 86 12.99 6.12 3.15
N ALA A 87 11.81 6.43 3.71
CA ALA A 87 10.84 7.44 3.29
C ALA A 87 10.55 7.48 1.77
N LEU A 88 10.34 6.30 1.18
CA LEU A 88 10.28 6.09 -0.28
C LEU A 88 9.04 6.75 -0.93
N GLU A 89 8.01 7.05 -0.15
CA GLU A 89 6.83 7.81 -0.55
C GLU A 89 7.14 9.29 -0.91
N LEU A 90 8.26 9.85 -0.44
CA LEU A 90 8.65 11.24 -0.72
C LEU A 90 8.83 11.52 -2.20
N SER A 91 9.31 10.56 -2.99
CA SER A 91 9.45 10.74 -4.43
C SER A 91 8.10 10.75 -5.16
N THR A 92 7.06 10.11 -4.59
CA THR A 92 5.68 10.25 -5.06
C THR A 92 5.11 11.63 -4.69
N LEU A 93 5.34 12.07 -3.45
CA LEU A 93 4.89 13.38 -2.97
C LEU A 93 5.54 14.52 -3.76
N GLU A 94 6.84 14.44 -4.06
CA GLU A 94 7.56 15.38 -4.94
C GLU A 94 6.93 15.49 -6.33
N LEU A 95 6.57 14.35 -6.95
CA LEU A 95 5.91 14.34 -8.25
C LEU A 95 4.51 14.98 -8.18
N LEU A 96 3.76 14.74 -7.10
CA LEU A 96 2.44 15.33 -6.88
C LEU A 96 2.51 16.83 -6.59
N ALA A 97 3.41 17.27 -5.71
CA ALA A 97 3.68 18.68 -5.41
C ALA A 97 4.00 19.46 -6.69
N ARG A 98 4.94 18.95 -7.50
CA ARG A 98 5.34 19.59 -8.77
C ARG A 98 4.28 19.57 -9.85
N SER A 99 3.46 18.54 -9.93
CA SER A 99 2.43 18.42 -10.99
C SER A 99 1.13 19.16 -10.65
N ARG A 100 0.80 19.30 -9.37
CA ARG A 100 -0.40 20.03 -8.91
C ARG A 100 -0.13 21.46 -8.46
N GLY A 101 1.12 21.84 -8.18
CA GLY A 101 1.48 23.14 -7.60
C GLY A 101 1.14 23.27 -6.11
N VAL A 102 0.88 22.16 -5.43
CA VAL A 102 0.54 22.10 -3.99
C VAL A 102 1.81 22.06 -3.15
N LYS A 103 1.88 22.87 -2.10
CA LYS A 103 2.95 22.79 -1.09
C LYS A 103 2.72 21.55 -0.23
N ILE A 104 3.73 20.69 -0.09
CA ILE A 104 3.64 19.53 0.81
C ILE A 104 4.63 19.70 1.95
N ASN A 105 4.13 19.66 3.19
CA ASN A 105 4.94 19.45 4.39
C ASN A 105 4.87 17.97 4.75
N TYR A 106 6.02 17.31 4.84
CA TYR A 106 6.15 15.92 5.23
C TYR A 106 6.88 15.84 6.56
N VAL A 107 6.34 15.06 7.50
CA VAL A 107 7.02 14.69 8.75
C VAL A 107 7.16 13.17 8.81
N GLY A 108 8.40 12.67 8.68
CA GLY A 108 8.72 11.26 8.84
C GLY A 108 9.08 10.94 10.29
N CYS A 109 8.39 9.98 10.90
CA CYS A 109 8.64 9.54 12.26
C CYS A 109 9.23 8.13 12.24
N ASP A 110 10.33 7.91 12.95
CA ASP A 110 10.99 6.60 13.03
C ASP A 110 11.75 6.41 14.35
N ILE A 111 12.00 5.16 14.71
CA ILE A 111 12.81 4.77 15.87
C ILE A 111 14.31 4.65 15.52
N ASP A 112 14.68 4.46 14.25
CA ASP A 112 16.08 4.37 13.83
C ASP A 112 16.67 5.75 13.43
N PRO A 113 17.59 6.32 14.24
CA PRO A 113 18.24 7.60 13.90
C PRO A 113 19.16 7.52 12.67
N ARG A 114 19.52 6.32 12.17
CA ARG A 114 20.32 6.13 10.95
C ARG A 114 19.50 6.47 9.70
N ASP A 115 18.25 6.03 9.66
CA ASP A 115 17.35 6.25 8.53
C ASP A 115 16.91 7.71 8.45
N LEU A 116 16.52 8.31 9.58
CA LEU A 116 16.23 9.75 9.65
C LEU A 116 17.42 10.62 9.19
N LYS A 117 18.65 10.21 9.50
CA LYS A 117 19.89 10.86 9.07
C LYS A 117 20.19 10.64 7.59
N PHE A 118 19.86 9.49 7.02
CA PHE A 118 19.90 9.25 5.58
C PHE A 118 18.89 10.15 4.86
N ASN A 119 17.62 10.15 5.29
CA ASN A 119 16.54 10.92 4.71
C ASN A 119 16.86 12.42 4.69
N THR A 120 17.28 12.97 5.84
CA THR A 120 17.71 14.37 5.99
C THR A 120 18.84 14.72 5.01
N ARG A 121 19.84 13.86 4.85
CA ARG A 121 21.04 14.18 4.05
C ARG A 121 20.87 13.96 2.55
N VAL A 122 20.00 13.03 2.16
CA VAL A 122 19.88 12.51 0.78
C VAL A 122 18.56 12.89 0.14
N LEU A 123 17.42 12.69 0.82
CA LEU A 123 16.09 12.87 0.24
C LEU A 123 15.67 14.34 0.19
N GLN A 124 16.04 15.16 1.19
CA GLN A 124 15.80 16.61 1.17
C GLN A 124 16.35 17.30 -0.10
N LYS A 125 17.48 16.80 -0.63
CA LYS A 125 18.10 17.34 -1.86
C LYS A 125 17.44 16.83 -3.15
N LYS A 126 16.72 15.71 -3.08
CA LYS A 126 16.09 15.04 -4.24
C LYS A 126 14.62 15.41 -4.41
N ALA A 127 13.94 15.74 -3.32
CA ALA A 127 12.54 16.16 -3.27
C ALA A 127 12.41 17.62 -2.77
N PRO A 128 12.91 18.63 -3.52
CA PRO A 128 12.93 20.03 -3.09
C PRO A 128 11.56 20.74 -3.12
N ALA A 129 10.52 20.15 -3.72
CA ALA A 129 9.16 20.68 -3.66
C ALA A 129 8.38 20.18 -2.42
N VAL A 130 8.95 19.24 -1.66
CA VAL A 130 8.44 18.78 -0.37
C VAL A 130 9.28 19.37 0.76
N ASN A 131 8.66 20.13 1.65
CA ASN A 131 9.25 20.57 2.91
C ASN A 131 9.31 19.38 3.87
N GLN A 132 10.48 18.99 4.36
CA GLN A 132 10.68 17.71 5.06
C GLN A 132 11.27 17.89 6.46
N ALA A 133 10.57 17.39 7.47
CA ALA A 133 11.07 17.21 8.83
C ALA A 133 11.12 15.73 9.21
N TYR A 134 11.98 15.39 10.18
CA TYR A 134 12.20 14.02 10.64
C TYR A 134 12.25 14.00 12.17
N ILE A 135 11.52 13.07 12.80
CA ILE A 135 11.38 12.97 14.25
C ILE A 135 11.81 11.57 14.70
N LEU A 136 12.78 11.53 15.62
CA LEU A 136 13.12 10.30 16.34
C LEU A 136 12.04 10.06 17.40
N SER A 137 11.25 8.99 17.21
CA SER A 137 10.15 8.61 18.09
C SER A 137 9.93 7.10 18.01
N ASP A 138 9.94 6.46 19.17
CA ASP A 138 9.22 5.22 19.36
C ASP A 138 7.71 5.56 19.42
N ILE A 139 6.98 5.25 18.36
CA ILE A 139 5.57 5.60 18.23
C ILE A 139 4.69 4.69 19.10
N ALA A 140 5.18 3.52 19.55
CA ALA A 140 4.44 2.62 20.44
C ALA A 140 4.37 3.17 21.87
N SER A 141 5.47 3.74 22.37
CA SER A 141 5.58 4.25 23.76
C SER A 141 5.51 5.78 23.89
N ALA A 142 5.93 6.53 22.86
CA ALA A 142 6.06 8.00 22.88
C ALA A 142 5.66 8.63 21.52
N PRO A 143 4.38 8.50 21.10
CA PRO A 143 3.91 9.04 19.82
C PRO A 143 4.01 10.58 19.76
N PRO A 144 4.34 11.16 18.59
CA PRO A 144 4.42 12.61 18.41
C PRO A 144 3.02 13.22 18.22
N VAL A 145 2.21 13.21 19.29
CA VAL A 145 0.78 13.58 19.31
C VAL A 145 0.47 14.90 18.59
N SER A 146 1.27 15.96 18.82
CA SER A 146 1.06 17.28 18.20
C SER A 146 1.23 17.27 16.68
N VAL A 147 1.97 16.31 16.13
CA VAL A 147 2.20 16.13 14.69
C VAL A 147 1.10 15.27 14.09
N ILE A 148 0.75 14.16 14.74
CA ILE A 148 -0.32 13.24 14.31
C ILE A 148 -1.68 13.95 14.29
N SER A 149 -1.99 14.75 15.30
CA SER A 149 -3.25 15.52 15.39
C SER A 149 -3.38 16.65 14.37
N GLN A 150 -2.27 17.13 13.80
CA GLN A 150 -2.23 18.20 12.79
C GLN A 150 -2.04 17.67 11.36
N ALA A 151 -2.01 16.35 11.18
CA ALA A 151 -1.92 15.71 9.88
C ALA A 151 -3.16 15.99 9.03
N HIS A 152 -2.98 16.40 7.78
CA HIS A 152 -4.05 16.40 6.77
C HIS A 152 -4.24 15.00 6.18
N CYS A 153 -3.19 14.17 6.18
CA CYS A 153 -3.29 12.74 5.97
C CYS A 153 -2.10 11.99 6.62
N ILE A 154 -2.32 10.71 6.94
CA ILE A 154 -1.31 9.84 7.56
C ILE A 154 -1.00 8.70 6.59
N ILE A 155 0.28 8.32 6.49
CA ILE A 155 0.77 7.19 5.73
C ILE A 155 1.50 6.24 6.69
N TRP A 156 1.23 4.94 6.60
CA TRP A 156 2.00 3.91 7.27
C TRP A 156 2.26 2.77 6.29
N ARG A 157 3.54 2.51 5.99
CA ARG A 157 3.93 1.52 4.98
C ARG A 157 4.64 0.36 5.66
N HIS A 158 4.27 -0.86 5.26
CA HIS A 158 4.86 -2.12 5.72
C HIS A 158 4.92 -2.23 7.25
N PRO A 159 3.76 -2.08 7.93
CA PRO A 159 3.65 -2.30 9.37
C PRO A 159 3.98 -3.75 9.70
N GLU A 160 5.17 -4.02 10.24
CA GLU A 160 5.76 -5.36 10.43
C GLU A 160 5.07 -6.24 11.51
N PHE A 161 3.76 -6.44 11.39
CA PHE A 161 2.97 -7.28 12.30
C PHE A 161 3.37 -8.76 12.22
N LEU A 162 3.81 -9.22 11.04
CA LEU A 162 4.04 -10.65 10.78
C LEU A 162 5.52 -11.07 10.71
N SER A 163 6.44 -10.26 11.23
CA SER A 163 7.86 -10.63 11.33
C SER A 163 8.07 -11.76 12.36
N ASP A 164 8.46 -12.94 11.87
CA ASP A 164 8.58 -14.17 12.67
C ASP A 164 10.00 -14.74 12.81
N HIS A 165 11.00 -14.08 12.23
CA HIS A 165 12.41 -14.47 12.32
C HIS A 165 12.88 -14.63 13.79
N ASP A 166 13.80 -15.56 14.03
CA ASP A 166 14.28 -15.91 15.38
C ASP A 166 14.95 -14.73 16.11
N GLU A 167 15.57 -13.82 15.36
CA GLU A 167 16.16 -12.58 15.87
C GLU A 167 15.15 -11.47 16.19
N THR A 168 13.91 -11.56 15.69
CA THR A 168 12.87 -10.55 15.91
C THR A 168 12.24 -10.72 17.30
N PRO A 169 12.17 -9.67 18.15
CA PRO A 169 11.50 -9.73 19.44
C PRO A 169 10.05 -10.21 19.32
N LYS A 170 9.58 -11.02 20.28
CA LYS A 170 8.19 -11.55 20.28
C LYS A 170 7.19 -10.43 20.54
N GLU A 171 7.62 -9.39 21.23
CA GLU A 171 6.89 -8.18 21.56
C GLU A 171 6.57 -7.30 20.35
N LEU A 172 7.26 -7.44 19.22
CA LEU A 172 7.10 -6.55 18.05
C LEU A 172 5.64 -6.45 17.57
N ILE A 173 4.89 -7.55 17.60
CA ILE A 173 3.47 -7.57 17.20
C ILE A 173 2.58 -6.74 18.15
N LEU A 174 2.94 -6.66 19.45
CA LEU A 174 2.31 -5.73 20.39
C LEU A 174 2.71 -4.29 20.10
N ASP A 175 3.98 -4.02 19.79
CA ASP A 175 4.44 -2.68 19.47
C ASP A 175 3.75 -2.14 18.21
N MET A 176 3.59 -2.95 17.17
CA MET A 176 2.78 -2.60 15.98
C MET A 176 1.30 -2.35 16.35
N CYS A 177 0.73 -3.16 17.24
CA CYS A 177 -0.64 -2.96 17.73
C CYS A 177 -0.79 -1.64 18.53
N HIS A 178 0.20 -1.30 19.35
CA HIS A 178 0.32 -0.03 20.06
C HIS A 178 0.45 1.16 19.10
N ILE A 179 1.24 1.05 18.04
CA ILE A 179 1.38 2.09 17.01
C ILE A 179 0.05 2.33 16.31
N LEU A 180 -0.65 1.26 15.88
CA LEU A 180 -1.98 1.37 15.28
C LEU A 180 -2.96 2.10 16.21
N TRP A 181 -3.00 1.71 17.48
CA TRP A 181 -3.82 2.36 18.49
C TRP A 181 -3.47 3.86 18.65
N ASN A 182 -2.20 4.18 18.84
CA ASN A 182 -1.75 5.56 19.04
C ASN A 182 -2.04 6.46 17.83
N VAL A 183 -1.95 5.93 16.61
CA VAL A 183 -2.35 6.64 15.38
C VAL A 183 -3.86 6.89 15.35
N LEU A 184 -4.69 5.88 15.66
CA LEU A 184 -6.15 6.03 15.71
C LEU A 184 -6.63 6.97 16.82
N GLU A 185 -5.97 6.97 17.98
CA GLU A 185 -6.32 7.81 19.14
C GLU A 185 -5.95 9.29 18.93
N ASN A 186 -4.85 9.58 18.25
CA ASN A 186 -4.27 10.92 18.20
C ASN A 186 -4.42 11.65 16.85
N LYS A 187 -4.96 11.01 15.81
CA LYS A 187 -5.22 11.66 14.51
C LYS A 187 -6.29 12.74 14.59
N GLY A 188 -6.27 13.69 13.66
CA GLY A 188 -7.44 14.53 13.41
C GLY A 188 -8.65 13.69 12.96
N GLU A 189 -9.86 14.08 13.35
CA GLU A 189 -11.12 13.39 13.05
C GLU A 189 -11.25 13.09 11.54
N GLU A 190 -11.10 14.14 10.73
CA GLU A 190 -11.16 14.13 9.26
C GLU A 190 -9.87 13.62 8.57
N ALA A 191 -8.81 13.31 9.31
CA ALA A 191 -7.54 12.88 8.70
C ALA A 191 -7.64 11.41 8.23
N PRO A 192 -7.55 11.13 6.91
CA PRO A 192 -7.52 9.76 6.40
C PRO A 192 -6.15 9.11 6.65
N ILE A 193 -6.16 7.79 6.77
CA ILE A 193 -4.95 6.97 6.91
C ILE A 193 -4.83 6.08 5.67
N LEU A 194 -3.67 6.12 5.01
CA LEU A 194 -3.25 5.12 4.04
C LEU A 194 -2.31 4.13 4.72
N ILE A 195 -2.74 2.88 4.83
CA ILE A 195 -1.86 1.76 5.21
C ILE A 195 -1.54 0.97 3.93
N THR A 196 -0.26 0.70 3.67
CA THR A 196 0.15 -0.23 2.60
C THR A 196 0.93 -1.39 3.18
N CYS A 197 0.67 -2.59 2.65
CA CYS A 197 1.35 -3.81 3.05
C CYS A 197 1.77 -4.59 1.82
N TYR A 198 2.83 -5.37 1.97
CA TYR A 198 3.18 -6.39 1.01
C TYR A 198 2.18 -7.53 1.08
N ASP A 199 2.04 -8.17 2.25
CA ASP A 199 1.34 -9.45 2.35
C ASP A 199 -0.17 -9.33 2.54
N PRO A 200 -0.96 -10.21 1.89
CA PRO A 200 -2.41 -10.24 2.08
C PRO A 200 -2.77 -10.53 3.54
N HIS A 201 -2.01 -11.39 4.21
CA HIS A 201 -2.24 -11.76 5.61
C HIS A 201 -2.03 -10.61 6.59
N GLU A 202 -0.98 -9.81 6.39
CA GLU A 202 -0.67 -8.65 7.22
C GLU A 202 -1.82 -7.65 7.13
N MET A 203 -2.30 -7.41 5.90
CA MET A 203 -3.51 -6.61 5.66
C MET A 203 -4.76 -7.18 6.34
N MET A 204 -4.94 -8.52 6.37
CA MET A 204 -6.05 -9.13 7.12
C MET A 204 -5.96 -8.85 8.63
N VAL A 205 -4.77 -8.96 9.24
CA VAL A 205 -4.56 -8.67 10.68
C VAL A 205 -4.90 -7.21 10.98
N ILE A 206 -4.42 -6.30 10.15
CA ILE A 206 -4.68 -4.86 10.28
C ILE A 206 -6.19 -4.57 10.18
N LEU A 207 -6.88 -5.18 9.23
CA LEU A 207 -8.33 -5.04 9.06
C LEU A 207 -9.11 -5.59 10.26
N GLU A 208 -8.77 -6.78 10.76
CA GLU A 208 -9.38 -7.35 11.97
C GLU A 208 -9.11 -6.48 13.22
N LEU A 209 -7.93 -5.86 13.34
CA LEU A 209 -7.64 -4.92 14.43
C LEU A 209 -8.45 -3.62 14.31
N ILE A 210 -8.54 -3.03 13.12
CA ILE A 210 -9.32 -1.80 12.89
C ILE A 210 -10.82 -2.05 13.12
N LEU A 211 -11.37 -3.18 12.66
CA LEU A 211 -12.76 -3.57 12.92
C LEU A 211 -13.04 -3.75 14.42
N GLN A 212 -12.05 -4.22 15.19
CA GLN A 212 -12.17 -4.34 16.64
C GLN A 212 -12.06 -2.98 17.34
N PHE A 213 -11.10 -2.13 16.95
CA PHE A 213 -10.81 -0.87 17.62
C PHE A 213 -11.74 0.29 17.25
N CYS A 214 -12.26 0.34 16.03
CA CYS A 214 -13.09 1.46 15.56
C CYS A 214 -14.59 1.22 15.76
N GLU A 215 -15.36 2.28 16.01
CA GLU A 215 -16.83 2.27 16.06
C GLU A 215 -17.44 1.87 14.70
N ASP A 216 -18.74 1.56 14.68
CA ASP A 216 -19.48 1.05 13.51
C ASP A 216 -19.57 2.06 12.33
N ASP A 217 -19.08 3.29 12.50
CA ASP A 217 -19.03 4.32 11.46
C ASP A 217 -17.78 4.25 10.56
N LEU A 218 -16.90 3.28 10.81
CA LEU A 218 -15.70 2.97 10.04
C LEU A 218 -15.98 2.85 8.53
N LYS A 219 -15.32 3.69 7.74
CA LYS A 219 -15.29 3.61 6.27
C LYS A 219 -13.86 3.46 5.77
N TYR A 220 -13.65 2.48 4.91
CA TYR A 220 -12.38 2.27 4.23
C TYR A 220 -12.56 1.75 2.80
N ASN A 221 -11.57 2.01 1.96
CA ASN A 221 -11.41 1.37 0.67
C ASN A 221 -10.21 0.42 0.71
N LEU A 222 -10.45 -0.86 0.44
CA LEU A 222 -9.42 -1.87 0.24
C LEU A 222 -9.18 -2.04 -1.25
N ASN A 223 -8.02 -1.59 -1.72
CA ASN A 223 -7.55 -1.79 -3.08
C ASN A 223 -6.40 -2.81 -3.10
N ILE A 224 -6.39 -3.67 -4.11
CA ILE A 224 -5.28 -4.59 -4.38
C ILE A 224 -4.77 -4.23 -5.78
N ASP A 225 -3.53 -3.78 -5.90
CA ASP A 225 -2.93 -3.59 -7.23
C ASP A 225 -2.74 -4.97 -7.90
N THR A 226 -3.28 -5.11 -9.10
CA THR A 226 -3.14 -6.31 -9.94
C THR A 226 -2.59 -5.95 -11.32
N GLN A 227 -1.95 -4.79 -11.47
CA GLN A 227 -1.32 -4.40 -12.74
C GLN A 227 -0.03 -5.19 -12.99
N ASP A 228 0.02 -5.89 -14.12
CA ASP A 228 1.21 -6.59 -14.60
C ASP A 228 2.43 -5.66 -14.61
N GLY A 229 3.54 -6.11 -14.01
CA GLY A 229 4.78 -5.34 -13.89
C GLY A 229 4.78 -4.27 -12.78
N ARG A 230 3.68 -4.06 -12.05
CA ARG A 230 3.65 -3.33 -10.77
C ARG A 230 3.40 -4.22 -9.55
N ALA A 231 2.69 -5.33 -9.76
CA ALA A 231 2.14 -6.20 -8.74
C ALA A 231 2.28 -7.69 -9.13
N SER A 232 3.35 -8.09 -9.81
CA SER A 232 3.53 -9.48 -10.28
C SER A 232 4.97 -9.99 -10.22
N TRP A 233 5.10 -11.31 -10.04
CA TRP A 233 6.36 -12.06 -10.00
C TRP A 233 7.15 -12.04 -11.32
N GLN A 234 6.50 -11.68 -12.44
CA GLN A 234 7.15 -11.51 -13.74
C GLN A 234 7.91 -10.18 -13.85
N ASN A 235 7.91 -9.36 -12.79
CA ASN A 235 8.66 -8.12 -12.76
C ASN A 235 10.17 -8.39 -12.73
N GLN A 236 10.89 -7.91 -13.75
CA GLN A 236 12.34 -8.08 -13.98
C GLN A 236 13.20 -7.26 -13.00
N MET A 237 12.85 -7.28 -11.73
CA MET A 237 13.35 -6.40 -10.66
C MET A 237 13.69 -7.13 -9.37
N ILE A 238 13.13 -8.32 -9.21
CA ILE A 238 13.61 -9.36 -8.31
C ILE A 238 15.09 -9.62 -8.65
N ASP A 239 15.95 -9.71 -7.64
CA ASP A 239 17.31 -10.17 -7.83
C ASP A 239 17.27 -11.67 -8.18
N ALA A 240 18.02 -12.10 -9.19
CA ALA A 240 17.99 -13.48 -9.65
C ALA A 240 18.58 -14.46 -8.62
N ASP A 241 19.38 -13.94 -7.67
CA ASP A 241 19.98 -14.71 -6.58
C ASP A 241 19.14 -14.68 -5.29
N ASP A 242 18.15 -13.79 -5.18
CA ASP A 242 17.16 -13.85 -4.10
C ASP A 242 16.17 -15.00 -4.37
N ARG A 243 15.93 -15.83 -3.36
CA ARG A 243 15.14 -17.06 -3.45
C ARG A 243 14.03 -17.15 -2.43
N ASP A 244 13.88 -16.18 -1.55
CA ASP A 244 12.76 -16.18 -0.62
C ASP A 244 11.49 -15.74 -1.39
N PRO A 245 10.47 -16.61 -1.51
CA PRO A 245 9.24 -16.25 -2.19
C PRO A 245 8.52 -15.08 -1.50
N LEU A 246 8.69 -14.88 -0.19
CA LEU A 246 8.21 -13.66 0.48
C LEU A 246 9.03 -12.46 0.03
N PHE A 247 10.35 -12.45 0.24
CA PHE A 247 11.19 -11.28 -0.04
C PHE A 247 11.10 -10.78 -1.50
N ASN A 248 11.02 -11.72 -2.46
CA ASN A 248 10.83 -11.43 -3.88
C ASN A 248 9.44 -10.89 -4.25
N LEU A 249 8.38 -11.30 -3.53
CA LEU A 249 7.02 -10.77 -3.71
C LEU A 249 6.80 -9.48 -2.92
N ASN A 250 7.56 -9.27 -1.84
CA ASN A 250 7.35 -8.24 -0.82
C ASN A 250 8.11 -6.95 -1.09
N HIS A 251 8.07 -6.46 -2.33
CA HIS A 251 8.68 -5.18 -2.72
C HIS A 251 7.70 -4.24 -3.46
N GLN A 252 6.41 -4.57 -3.44
CA GLN A 252 5.35 -3.83 -4.13
C GLN A 252 4.22 -3.59 -3.12
N ASP A 253 3.88 -2.32 -2.86
CA ASP A 253 2.77 -1.86 -2.01
C ASP A 253 1.40 -2.32 -2.57
N GLN A 254 1.18 -3.65 -2.59
CA GLN A 254 0.14 -4.32 -3.34
C GLN A 254 -1.20 -4.23 -2.63
N CYS A 255 -1.20 -4.47 -1.31
CA CYS A 255 -2.38 -4.33 -0.47
C CYS A 255 -2.44 -2.88 0.03
N GLN A 256 -3.51 -2.16 -0.30
CA GLN A 256 -3.65 -0.73 -0.06
C GLN A 256 -4.98 -0.48 0.67
N LEU A 257 -4.90 -0.01 1.91
CA LEU A 257 -6.05 0.29 2.75
C LEU A 257 -6.12 1.80 3.00
N LEU A 258 -7.14 2.44 2.41
CA LEU A 258 -7.45 3.85 2.65
C LEU A 258 -8.61 3.95 3.64
N ILE A 259 -8.31 4.24 4.90
CA ILE A 259 -9.32 4.54 5.93
C ILE A 259 -9.72 6.00 5.78
N SER A 260 -10.97 6.27 5.41
CA SER A 260 -11.48 7.62 5.15
C SER A 260 -12.31 8.18 6.30
N GLN A 261 -12.89 7.33 7.14
CA GLN A 261 -13.59 7.71 8.36
C GLN A 261 -13.41 6.61 9.41
N CYS A 262 -13.08 6.98 10.64
CA CYS A 262 -13.13 6.07 11.79
C CYS A 262 -13.09 6.86 13.10
N HIS A 263 -13.87 6.40 14.08
CA HIS A 263 -13.75 6.81 15.47
C HIS A 263 -13.25 5.65 16.32
N LEU A 264 -12.31 5.91 17.23
CA LEU A 264 -11.81 4.90 18.16
C LEU A 264 -12.85 4.59 19.24
N LYS A 265 -13.13 3.30 19.48
CA LYS A 265 -14.01 2.84 20.56
C LYS A 265 -13.47 3.30 21.91
N LYS A 266 -14.37 3.69 22.83
CA LYS A 266 -14.02 4.15 24.19
C LYS A 266 -13.56 3.01 25.11
N ASN A 267 -12.38 2.47 24.82
CA ASN A 267 -11.69 1.45 25.61
C ASN A 267 -10.38 2.01 26.17
N ARG A 268 -9.94 1.50 27.32
CA ARG A 268 -8.63 1.84 27.89
C ARG A 268 -7.57 0.89 27.34
N ALA A 269 -6.69 1.38 26.47
CA ALA A 269 -5.52 0.65 26.01
C ALA A 269 -4.69 0.08 27.17
N ASN A 270 -4.35 -1.19 27.06
CA ASN A 270 -3.36 -1.88 27.88
C ASN A 270 -2.92 -3.17 27.16
N ARG A 271 -1.89 -3.82 27.68
CA ARG A 271 -1.31 -5.04 27.08
C ARG A 271 -2.30 -6.20 26.93
N GLU A 272 -3.24 -6.38 27.86
CA GLU A 272 -4.24 -7.47 27.80
C GLU A 272 -5.26 -7.22 26.69
N VAL A 273 -5.68 -5.95 26.49
CA VAL A 273 -6.55 -5.55 25.38
C VAL A 273 -5.88 -5.83 24.03
N PHE A 274 -4.59 -5.53 23.89
CA PHE A 274 -3.86 -5.78 22.64
C PHE A 274 -3.60 -7.27 22.40
N LEU A 275 -3.24 -8.05 23.42
CA LEU A 275 -3.14 -9.52 23.31
C LEU A 275 -4.48 -10.14 22.89
N SER A 276 -5.59 -9.71 23.51
CA SER A 276 -6.93 -10.20 23.18
C SER A 276 -7.35 -9.83 21.75
N ALA A 277 -7.08 -8.59 21.32
CA ALA A 277 -7.42 -8.13 19.97
C ALA A 277 -6.61 -8.84 18.87
N LEU A 278 -5.31 -9.03 19.09
CA LEU A 278 -4.44 -9.82 18.20
C LEU A 278 -4.86 -11.28 18.16
N SER A 279 -5.17 -11.86 19.32
CA SER A 279 -5.62 -13.25 19.39
C SER A 279 -6.91 -13.47 18.60
N LYS A 280 -7.90 -12.60 18.81
CA LYS A 280 -9.17 -12.63 18.10
C LYS A 280 -9.00 -12.38 16.60
N ALA A 281 -8.05 -11.53 16.19
CA ALA A 281 -7.69 -11.38 14.78
C ALA A 281 -7.18 -12.71 14.19
N PHE A 282 -6.27 -13.41 14.87
CA PHE A 282 -5.81 -14.73 14.43
C PHE A 282 -6.92 -15.79 14.44
N GLN A 283 -7.76 -15.85 15.48
CA GLN A 283 -8.93 -16.75 15.52
C GLN A 283 -9.89 -16.51 14.35
N ASN A 284 -10.07 -15.26 13.91
CA ASN A 284 -10.88 -14.92 12.74
C ASN A 284 -10.18 -15.25 11.42
N ILE A 285 -8.85 -15.13 11.32
CA ILE A 285 -8.08 -15.29 10.07
C ILE A 285 -7.74 -16.75 9.78
N LEU A 286 -7.28 -17.51 10.79
CA LEU A 286 -6.78 -18.87 10.63
C LEU A 286 -7.80 -19.83 9.97
N PRO A 287 -9.13 -19.75 10.21
CA PRO A 287 -10.12 -20.53 9.47
C PRO A 287 -10.31 -20.11 8.00
N LYS A 288 -10.14 -18.82 7.68
CA LYS A 288 -10.40 -18.25 6.34
C LYS A 288 -9.32 -18.60 5.30
N ILE A 289 -8.07 -18.82 5.75
CA ILE A 289 -6.89 -18.99 4.87
C ILE A 289 -6.56 -20.46 4.54
N GLN A 290 -7.30 -21.40 5.13
CA GLN A 290 -7.11 -22.83 4.92
C GLN A 290 -7.60 -23.26 3.54
N THR A 291 -6.83 -24.14 2.89
CA THR A 291 -7.16 -24.72 1.60
C THR A 291 -7.58 -26.20 1.68
N ASN A 292 -7.44 -26.86 2.83
CA ASN A 292 -7.81 -28.27 3.05
C ASN A 292 -8.41 -28.49 4.45
N GLU A 293 -9.62 -29.06 4.52
CA GLU A 293 -10.40 -29.27 5.77
C GLU A 293 -9.71 -30.18 6.82
N HIS A 294 -8.67 -30.93 6.44
CA HIS A 294 -7.95 -31.84 7.36
C HIS A 294 -6.81 -31.17 8.15
N ASN A 295 -6.49 -29.91 7.86
CA ASN A 295 -5.37 -29.17 8.48
C ASN A 295 -5.81 -27.95 9.31
N THR A 296 -7.03 -27.96 9.84
CA THR A 296 -7.47 -26.97 10.85
C THR A 296 -6.48 -26.97 12.01
N PRO A 297 -5.87 -25.83 12.37
CA PRO A 297 -4.88 -25.76 13.44
C PRO A 297 -5.63 -25.69 14.79
N THR A 298 -6.42 -26.70 15.10
CA THR A 298 -7.35 -26.72 16.24
C THR A 298 -6.64 -26.46 17.56
N VAL A 299 -5.44 -27.04 17.75
CA VAL A 299 -4.59 -26.82 18.93
C VAL A 299 -4.20 -25.33 19.07
N LEU A 300 -3.81 -24.68 17.97
CA LEU A 300 -3.46 -23.25 17.97
C LEU A 300 -4.70 -22.37 18.21
N LEU A 301 -5.86 -22.73 17.63
CA LEU A 301 -7.13 -22.03 17.85
C LEU A 301 -7.59 -22.11 19.32
N GLU A 302 -7.45 -23.29 19.96
CA GLU A 302 -7.69 -23.50 21.39
C GLU A 302 -6.70 -22.70 22.25
N GLN A 303 -5.42 -22.68 21.90
CA GLN A 303 -4.40 -21.89 22.62
C GLN A 303 -4.62 -20.38 22.52
N LEU A 304 -5.25 -19.89 21.45
CA LEU A 304 -5.59 -18.48 21.28
C LEU A 304 -6.68 -18.00 22.26
N ASP A 305 -7.44 -18.89 22.91
CA ASP A 305 -8.37 -18.50 23.99
C ASP A 305 -7.64 -17.99 25.25
N GLU A 306 -6.38 -18.40 25.47
CA GLU A 306 -5.50 -17.91 26.55
C GLU A 306 -4.18 -17.34 25.96
N PRO A 307 -4.22 -16.16 25.29
CA PRO A 307 -3.15 -15.74 24.39
C PRO A 307 -1.86 -15.34 25.10
N SER A 308 -0.76 -15.94 24.66
CA SER A 308 0.61 -15.59 25.05
C SER A 308 1.42 -15.10 23.85
N LEU A 309 2.56 -14.45 24.09
CA LEU A 309 3.47 -14.03 23.01
C LEU A 309 4.02 -15.21 22.19
N ASP A 310 4.16 -16.38 22.80
CA ASP A 310 4.58 -17.60 22.11
C ASP A 310 3.48 -18.09 21.15
N VAL A 311 2.22 -18.10 21.60
CA VAL A 311 1.05 -18.49 20.78
C VAL A 311 0.84 -17.49 19.62
N LEU A 312 1.00 -16.19 19.86
CA LEU A 312 0.92 -15.19 18.78
C LEU A 312 2.07 -15.33 17.76
N ARG A 313 3.29 -15.69 18.21
CA ARG A 313 4.40 -15.99 17.29
C ARG A 313 4.15 -17.27 16.50
N GLU A 314 3.60 -18.32 17.12
CA GLU A 314 3.20 -19.54 16.39
C GLU A 314 2.11 -19.26 15.36
N ALA A 315 1.11 -18.44 15.69
CA ALA A 315 0.08 -18.01 14.75
C ALA A 315 0.64 -17.20 13.57
N THR A 316 1.60 -16.29 13.85
CA THR A 316 2.33 -15.55 12.82
C THR A 316 3.08 -16.50 11.88
N SER A 317 3.87 -17.42 12.44
CA SER A 317 4.62 -18.43 11.68
C SER A 317 3.71 -19.31 10.83
N TYR A 318 2.61 -19.81 11.39
CA TYR A 318 1.63 -20.63 10.66
C TYR A 318 1.05 -19.90 9.43
N ILE A 319 0.79 -18.60 9.57
CA ILE A 319 0.24 -17.75 8.51
C ILE A 319 1.27 -17.48 7.41
N ASN A 320 2.52 -17.15 7.77
CA ASN A 320 3.59 -17.00 6.79
C ASN A 320 3.92 -18.32 6.08
N ASP A 321 3.88 -19.42 6.82
CA ASP A 321 4.08 -20.77 6.31
C ASP A 321 3.03 -21.20 5.28
N GLN A 322 1.82 -20.61 5.31
CA GLN A 322 0.84 -20.83 4.24
C GLN A 322 1.40 -20.47 2.87
N ILE A 323 2.32 -19.50 2.76
CA ILE A 323 2.99 -19.15 1.50
C ILE A 323 4.35 -19.86 1.39
N ARG A 324 5.18 -19.83 2.45
CA ARG A 324 6.56 -20.37 2.39
C ARG A 324 6.65 -21.87 2.14
N LYS A 325 5.68 -22.66 2.61
CA LYS A 325 5.69 -24.13 2.55
C LYS A 325 4.80 -24.72 1.46
N ASP A 326 4.14 -23.88 0.65
CA ASP A 326 3.33 -24.33 -0.48
C ASP A 326 4.23 -24.71 -1.67
N ASP A 327 3.85 -25.76 -2.42
CA ASP A 327 4.56 -26.17 -3.65
C ASP A 327 4.50 -25.10 -4.76
N ASN A 328 3.53 -24.17 -4.68
CA ASN A 328 3.43 -23.00 -5.54
C ASN A 328 3.03 -21.73 -4.74
N PRO A 329 4.01 -21.07 -4.08
CA PRO A 329 3.78 -19.89 -3.24
C PRO A 329 3.05 -18.74 -3.96
N PHE A 330 3.24 -18.61 -5.28
CA PHE A 330 2.61 -17.57 -6.10
C PHE A 330 1.11 -17.79 -6.24
N ILE A 331 0.68 -19.01 -6.60
CA ILE A 331 -0.75 -19.35 -6.71
C ILE A 331 -1.42 -19.23 -5.35
N LYS A 332 -0.77 -19.71 -4.29
CA LYS A 332 -1.29 -19.63 -2.92
C LYS A 332 -1.43 -18.18 -2.45
N ARG A 333 -0.49 -17.29 -2.77
CA ARG A 333 -0.63 -15.84 -2.54
C ARG A 333 -1.85 -15.23 -3.27
N ASP A 334 -2.09 -15.58 -4.53
CA ASP A 334 -3.26 -15.11 -5.29
C ASP A 334 -4.59 -15.61 -4.71
N GLN A 335 -4.61 -16.85 -4.19
CA GLN A 335 -5.76 -17.37 -3.42
C GLN A 335 -6.00 -16.54 -2.15
N LEU A 336 -4.94 -16.17 -1.43
CA LEU A 336 -5.03 -15.38 -0.20
C LEU A 336 -5.44 -13.91 -0.46
N LEU A 337 -5.00 -13.32 -1.57
CA LEU A 337 -5.52 -12.04 -2.07
C LEU A 337 -7.02 -12.13 -2.42
N THR A 338 -7.48 -13.29 -2.88
CA THR A 338 -8.90 -13.55 -3.13
C THR A 338 -9.69 -13.66 -1.82
N VAL A 339 -9.18 -14.39 -0.82
CA VAL A 339 -9.76 -14.46 0.54
C VAL A 339 -9.84 -13.08 1.19
N LEU A 340 -8.79 -12.26 1.05
CA LEU A 340 -8.73 -10.88 1.56
C LEU A 340 -9.84 -10.02 0.92
N LYS A 341 -9.97 -10.03 -0.41
CA LYS A 341 -11.06 -9.31 -1.10
C LYS A 341 -12.43 -9.80 -0.67
N GLN A 342 -12.67 -11.12 -0.65
CA GLN A 342 -13.98 -11.69 -0.31
C GLN A 342 -14.40 -11.42 1.13
N SER A 343 -13.46 -11.43 2.07
CA SER A 343 -13.76 -11.34 3.51
C SER A 343 -13.82 -9.90 4.04
N TYR A 344 -13.16 -8.95 3.39
CA TYR A 344 -12.95 -7.59 3.94
C TYR A 344 -13.24 -6.44 2.97
N THR A 345 -13.74 -6.67 1.75
CA THR A 345 -14.23 -5.55 0.94
C THR A 345 -15.50 -4.99 1.57
N GLN A 346 -15.50 -3.74 2.05
CA GLN A 346 -16.74 -3.08 2.45
C GLN A 346 -17.69 -2.99 1.24
N PRO A 347 -19.00 -3.27 1.41
CA PRO A 347 -19.98 -3.03 0.36
C PRO A 347 -19.92 -1.56 -0.09
N GLU A 348 -19.95 -1.32 -1.40
CA GLU A 348 -20.05 0.05 -1.90
C GLU A 348 -21.32 0.70 -1.35
N MET A 349 -21.17 1.70 -0.47
CA MET A 349 -22.25 2.65 -0.25
C MET A 349 -22.44 3.41 -1.56
N CYS A 350 -23.57 3.19 -2.23
CA CYS A 350 -23.93 3.80 -3.51
C CYS A 350 -23.88 5.34 -3.47
N HIS A 351 -22.69 5.89 -3.71
CA HIS A 351 -22.47 7.30 -4.02
C HIS A 351 -21.91 7.37 -5.44
N PRO A 352 -22.61 8.03 -6.38
CA PRO A 352 -22.20 8.05 -7.77
C PRO A 352 -20.90 8.82 -7.92
N LEU A 353 -19.90 8.19 -8.54
CA LEU A 353 -18.70 8.85 -9.02
C LEU A 353 -19.08 9.86 -10.12
N THR A 354 -19.21 11.14 -9.77
CA THR A 354 -19.18 12.22 -10.75
C THR A 354 -17.75 12.43 -11.22
N TYR A 355 -17.51 12.12 -12.50
CA TYR A 355 -16.25 12.27 -13.23
C TYR A 355 -15.89 13.75 -13.48
#